data_AF-A0AAN8A1Z1-F1
#
_entry.id   AF-A0AAN8A1Z1-F1
#
_cell.length_a   1.000
_cell.length_b   1.000
_cell.length_c   1.000
_cell.angle_alpha   90.00
_cell.angle_beta   90.00
_cell.angle_gamma   90.00
#
_symmetry.space_group_name_H-M   'P 1'
#
loop_
_entity.id
_entity.type
_entity.pdbx_description
1 polymer ?
#
loop_
_entity_poly.entity_id
_entity_poly.type
_entity_poly.pdbx_seq_one_letter_code
_entity_poly.pdbx_strand_id
1 'polypeptide(L)'
;MAKSLRSKWKRKMRAEKRKKNAPKELARLKQALSMDKKGDAVMADIQDIATVVPADKIKKKTDVDMGGMEGEEGKMDMDSKRNKVTQLDENGQYPVWMNQRQAKKLKGRRIAKKNGHDKKKKGLAW
;
A
#
# COMPACT_ATOMS: atom_id res chain seq x y z
N MET A 1 -22.27 15.20 -29.19
CA MET A 1 -21.98 13.84 -28.70
C MET A 1 -20.48 13.65 -28.48
N ALA A 2 -20.06 13.13 -27.34
CA ALA A 2 -18.66 12.79 -27.12
C ALA A 2 -18.26 11.53 -27.90
N LYS A 3 -16.99 11.42 -28.28
CA LYS A 3 -16.46 10.22 -28.95
C LYS A 3 -16.35 9.07 -27.94
N SER A 4 -16.81 7.88 -28.35
CA SER A 4 -16.64 6.63 -27.58
C SER A 4 -15.17 6.35 -27.25
N LEU A 5 -14.92 5.70 -26.10
CA LEU A 5 -13.60 5.26 -25.66
C LEU A 5 -12.90 4.37 -26.72
N ARG A 6 -13.70 3.54 -27.41
CA ARG A 6 -13.24 2.59 -28.42
C ARG A 6 -13.15 3.19 -29.84
N SER A 7 -13.49 4.47 -29.99
CA SER A 7 -13.34 5.20 -31.26
C SER A 7 -11.90 5.09 -31.79
N LYS A 8 -11.75 4.85 -33.10
CA LYS A 8 -10.45 4.74 -33.78
C LYS A 8 -9.59 5.98 -33.54
N TRP A 9 -10.20 7.18 -33.60
CA TRP A 9 -9.52 8.46 -33.35
C TRP A 9 -8.90 8.54 -31.95
N LYS A 10 -9.69 8.27 -30.90
CA LYS A 10 -9.19 8.33 -29.51
C LYS A 10 -8.14 7.25 -29.23
N ARG A 11 -8.24 6.08 -29.87
CA ARG A 11 -7.21 5.04 -29.80
C ARG A 11 -5.89 5.50 -30.44
N LYS A 12 -5.94 6.09 -31.64
CA LYS A 12 -4.78 6.64 -32.35
C LYS A 12 -4.04 7.69 -31.50
N MET A 13 -4.76 8.69 -31.00
CA MET A 13 -4.17 9.74 -30.14
C MET A 13 -3.59 9.19 -28.83
N ARG A 14 -4.18 8.13 -28.26
CA ARG A 14 -3.62 7.45 -27.08
C ARG A 14 -2.33 6.70 -27.41
N ALA A 15 -2.25 6.08 -28.58
CA ALA A 15 -1.02 5.42 -29.03
C ALA A 15 0.11 6.44 -29.25
N GLU A 16 -0.19 7.56 -29.91
CA GLU A 16 0.77 8.68 -30.07
C GLU A 16 1.24 9.23 -28.72
N LYS A 17 0.31 9.43 -27.76
CA LYS A 17 0.67 9.82 -26.39
C LYS A 17 1.57 8.80 -25.70
N ARG A 18 1.32 7.50 -25.88
CA ARG A 18 2.18 6.44 -25.32
C ARG A 18 3.57 6.44 -25.94
N LYS A 19 3.72 6.68 -27.24
CA LYS A 19 5.05 6.82 -27.88
C LYS A 19 5.88 7.93 -27.23
N LYS A 20 5.26 9.07 -26.90
CA LYS A 20 5.92 10.20 -26.22
C LYS A 20 6.23 9.92 -24.74
N ASN A 21 5.32 9.29 -24.01
CA ASN A 21 5.41 9.15 -22.56
C ASN A 21 6.15 7.88 -22.11
N ALA A 22 6.04 6.78 -22.86
CA ALA A 22 6.66 5.50 -22.51
C ALA A 22 8.17 5.61 -22.21
N PRO A 23 9.02 6.23 -23.04
CA PRO A 23 10.45 6.31 -22.73
C PRO A 23 10.74 7.13 -21.46
N LYS A 24 9.94 8.17 -21.20
CA LYS A 24 10.11 9.05 -20.02
C LYS A 24 9.76 8.33 -18.72
N GLU A 25 8.63 7.63 -18.73
CA GLU A 25 8.20 6.86 -17.55
C GLU A 25 9.11 5.65 -17.32
N LEU A 26 9.57 4.98 -18.38
CA LEU A 26 10.51 3.86 -18.23
C LEU A 26 11.83 4.30 -17.62
N ALA A 27 12.39 5.44 -18.04
CA ALA A 27 13.62 5.97 -17.45
C ALA A 27 13.44 6.28 -15.95
N ARG A 28 12.33 6.93 -15.57
CA ARG A 28 12.01 7.23 -14.15
C ARG A 28 11.84 5.96 -13.32
N LEU A 29 11.13 4.98 -13.85
CA LEU A 29 10.88 3.71 -13.16
C LEU A 29 12.19 2.91 -13.00
N LYS A 30 13.04 2.87 -14.03
CA LYS A 30 14.35 2.22 -13.94
C LYS A 30 15.29 2.93 -12.97
N GLN A 31 15.25 4.27 -12.92
CA GLN A 31 15.97 5.06 -11.94
C GLN A 31 15.48 4.76 -10.51
N ALA A 32 14.16 4.69 -10.29
CA ALA A 32 13.58 4.37 -8.98
C ALA A 32 13.91 2.95 -8.53
N LEU A 33 13.92 1.99 -9.47
CA LEU A 33 14.33 0.61 -9.21
C LEU A 33 15.86 0.45 -9.14
N SER A 34 16.63 1.53 -9.33
CA SER A 34 18.10 1.52 -9.41
C SER A 34 18.68 0.51 -10.42
N MET A 35 17.91 0.11 -11.44
CA MET A 35 18.35 -0.90 -12.42
C MET A 35 19.39 -0.37 -13.40
N ASP A 36 19.36 0.95 -13.67
CA ASP A 36 20.35 1.60 -14.54
C ASP A 36 21.67 1.89 -13.79
N LYS A 37 21.62 1.90 -12.44
CA LYS A 37 22.80 1.89 -11.58
C LYS A 37 23.10 0.44 -11.22
N LYS A 38 23.78 -0.27 -12.12
CA LYS A 38 24.38 -1.57 -11.84
C LYS A 38 25.36 -1.42 -10.66
N GLY A 39 24.86 -1.53 -9.43
CA GLY A 39 25.64 -1.60 -8.19
C GLY A 39 26.52 -0.36 -7.93
N ASP A 40 27.19 -0.36 -6.78
CA ASP A 40 28.41 0.41 -6.53
C ASP A 40 28.38 1.94 -6.63
N ALA A 41 27.59 2.55 -5.77
CA ALA A 41 28.12 3.73 -5.09
C ALA A 41 27.81 3.62 -3.59
N VAL A 42 26.53 3.44 -3.27
CA VAL A 42 26.09 3.33 -1.87
C VAL A 42 26.58 2.05 -1.18
N MET A 43 26.77 0.94 -1.91
CA MET A 43 27.30 -0.30 -1.33
C MET A 43 28.83 -0.34 -1.24
N ALA A 44 29.55 0.48 -2.02
CA ALA A 44 31.01 0.59 -1.93
C ALA A 44 31.42 1.41 -0.71
N ASP A 45 30.76 2.56 -0.50
CA ASP A 45 31.02 3.43 0.65
C ASP A 45 30.68 2.76 2.00
N ILE A 46 29.76 1.78 2.01
CA ILE A 46 29.43 1.00 3.22
C ILE A 46 30.44 -0.12 3.47
N GLN A 47 31.09 -0.68 2.44
CA GLN A 47 32.13 -1.71 2.62
C GLN A 47 33.35 -1.17 3.35
N ASP A 48 33.70 0.09 3.12
CA ASP A 48 34.82 0.76 3.81
C ASP A 48 34.50 1.07 5.28
N ILE A 49 33.23 1.18 5.66
CA ILE A 49 32.78 1.53 7.03
C ILE A 49 32.40 0.28 7.84
N ALA A 50 31.89 -0.77 7.21
CA ALA A 50 31.44 -1.97 7.90
C ALA A 50 31.87 -3.25 7.16
N THR A 51 32.77 -4.02 7.78
CA THR A 51 33.10 -5.37 7.32
C THR A 51 31.89 -6.29 7.47
N VAL A 52 31.35 -6.78 6.36
CA VAL A 52 30.25 -7.76 6.38
C VAL A 52 30.77 -9.11 6.86
N VAL A 53 30.36 -9.52 8.06
CA VAL A 53 30.66 -10.84 8.61
C VAL A 53 29.63 -11.87 8.10
N PRO A 54 30.06 -12.99 7.51
CA PRO A 54 29.16 -14.02 7.01
C PRO A 54 28.35 -14.68 8.14
N ALA A 55 27.10 -15.05 7.82
CA ALA A 55 26.08 -15.51 8.79
C ALA A 55 26.52 -16.70 9.66
N ASP A 56 27.40 -17.56 9.16
CA ASP A 56 27.89 -18.74 9.87
C ASP A 56 28.75 -18.39 11.10
N LYS A 57 29.33 -17.18 11.14
CA LYS A 57 30.09 -16.66 12.29
C LYS A 57 29.19 -16.03 13.35
N ILE A 58 27.97 -15.59 12.98
CA ILE A 58 27.00 -14.96 13.90
C ILE A 58 26.28 -16.04 14.73
N LYS A 59 25.90 -17.15 14.09
CA LYS A 59 25.21 -18.28 14.75
C LYS A 59 26.03 -18.97 15.84
N LYS A 60 27.37 -18.83 15.82
CA LYS A 60 28.26 -19.41 16.84
C LYS A 60 28.40 -18.57 18.10
N LYS A 61 27.96 -17.30 18.08
CA LYS A 61 28.11 -16.35 19.19
C LYS A 61 26.85 -16.16 20.05
N THR A 62 25.73 -16.79 19.70
CA THR A 62 24.43 -16.61 20.36
C THR A 62 24.28 -17.36 21.68
N ASP A 63 25.30 -18.07 22.15
CA ASP A 63 25.26 -18.82 23.42
C ASP A 63 25.84 -18.05 24.63
N VAL A 64 26.10 -16.75 24.47
CA VAL A 64 26.48 -15.87 25.58
C VAL A 64 25.43 -14.78 25.75
N ASP A 65 24.73 -14.90 26.88
CA ASP A 65 23.74 -14.02 27.50
C ASP A 65 23.79 -12.54 27.06
N MET A 66 22.70 -12.06 26.45
CA MET A 66 22.42 -10.63 26.23
C MET A 66 21.01 -10.34 26.73
N GLY A 67 20.87 -10.26 28.05
CA GLY A 67 19.74 -9.64 28.71
C GLY A 67 19.62 -8.15 28.36
N GLY A 68 18.37 -7.71 28.16
CA GLY A 68 17.93 -6.33 28.33
C GLY A 68 18.39 -5.31 27.28
N MET A 69 17.59 -5.12 26.23
CA MET A 69 17.46 -3.79 25.61
C MET A 69 16.06 -3.67 25.00
N GLU A 70 15.16 -3.04 25.76
CA GLU A 70 13.90 -2.49 25.27
C GLU A 70 14.18 -1.55 24.09
N GLY A 71 13.53 -1.81 22.96
CA GLY A 71 13.55 -0.96 21.79
C GLY A 71 12.13 -0.78 21.27
N GLU A 72 11.33 0.02 21.96
CA GLU A 72 9.96 0.36 21.58
C GLU A 72 9.88 1.48 20.52
N GLU A 73 10.97 1.78 19.80
CA GLU A 73 11.04 2.89 18.84
C GLU A 73 10.70 2.48 17.39
N GLY A 74 9.52 1.90 17.18
CA GLY A 74 9.10 1.52 15.82
C GLY A 74 7.61 1.34 15.58
N LYS A 75 6.76 1.56 16.57
CA LYS A 75 5.31 1.59 16.34
C LYS A 75 4.95 2.97 15.82
N MET A 76 4.74 3.09 14.51
CA MET A 76 3.91 4.18 13.98
C MET A 76 2.60 4.22 14.76
N ASP A 77 2.18 5.41 15.18
CA ASP A 77 0.99 5.67 15.96
C ASP A 77 -0.27 5.34 15.13
N MET A 78 -0.53 4.04 15.01
CA MET A 78 -1.77 3.52 14.45
C MET A 78 -2.81 3.78 15.53
N ASP A 79 -3.83 4.59 15.21
CA ASP A 79 -5.05 4.82 16.00
C ASP A 79 -5.53 3.49 16.64
N SER A 80 -4.97 3.16 17.81
CA SER A 80 -5.11 1.83 18.44
C SER A 80 -6.50 1.64 19.04
N LYS A 81 -7.32 2.69 18.96
CA LYS A 81 -8.69 2.79 19.43
C LYS A 81 -9.70 2.24 18.43
N ARG A 82 -9.28 1.90 17.19
CA ARG A 82 -10.20 1.39 16.15
C ARG A 82 -10.10 -0.11 15.93
N ASN A 83 -11.26 -0.75 15.86
CA ASN A 83 -11.39 -2.16 15.52
C ASN A 83 -10.92 -2.45 14.08
N LYS A 84 -9.96 -3.36 13.88
CA LYS A 84 -9.40 -3.68 12.54
C LYS A 84 -10.45 -4.20 11.54
N VAL A 85 -11.47 -4.93 12.04
CA VAL A 85 -12.52 -5.55 11.20
C VAL A 85 -13.62 -4.55 10.83
N THR A 86 -14.06 -3.72 11.77
CA THR A 86 -15.21 -2.84 11.60
C THR A 86 -14.81 -1.40 11.28
N GLN A 87 -13.53 -1.04 11.47
CA GLN A 87 -12.96 0.31 11.38
C GLN A 87 -13.67 1.35 12.25
N LEU A 88 -14.42 0.91 13.26
CA LEU A 88 -15.07 1.79 14.21
C LEU A 88 -14.16 2.10 15.39
N ASP A 89 -14.26 3.31 15.91
CA ASP A 89 -13.74 3.66 17.24
C ASP A 89 -14.65 3.16 18.38
N GLU A 90 -14.26 3.46 19.62
CA GLU A 90 -15.00 3.16 20.85
C GLU A 90 -16.42 3.76 20.86
N ASN A 91 -16.61 4.91 20.20
CA ASN A 91 -17.88 5.62 20.09
C ASN A 91 -18.73 5.15 18.89
N GLY A 92 -18.24 4.19 18.10
CA GLY A 92 -18.93 3.63 16.94
C GLY A 92 -18.86 4.48 15.66
N GLN A 93 -17.93 5.44 15.59
CA GLN A 93 -17.72 6.36 14.47
C GLN A 93 -16.64 5.86 13.50
N TYR A 94 -16.83 6.13 12.21
CA TYR A 94 -15.87 5.81 11.14
C TYR A 94 -14.76 6.87 11.06
N PRO A 95 -13.59 6.55 10.49
CA PRO A 95 -12.50 7.52 10.33
C PRO A 95 -12.92 8.75 9.53
N VAL A 96 -12.40 9.92 9.88
CA VAL A 96 -12.75 11.21 9.24
C VAL A 96 -12.42 11.23 7.75
N TRP A 97 -11.36 10.54 7.33
CA TRP A 97 -10.98 10.41 5.91
C TRP A 97 -11.92 9.50 5.11
N MET A 98 -12.75 8.68 5.78
CA MET A 98 -13.66 7.77 5.10
C MET A 98 -14.89 8.54 4.59
N ASN A 99 -15.12 8.46 3.28
CA ASN A 99 -16.29 9.08 2.64
C ASN A 99 -17.60 8.51 3.21
N GLN A 100 -18.58 9.38 3.46
CA GLN A 100 -19.92 9.03 3.96
C GLN A 100 -20.60 7.89 3.17
N ARG A 101 -20.38 7.81 1.85
CA ARG A 101 -20.91 6.71 1.01
C ARG A 101 -20.29 5.36 1.35
N GLN A 102 -18.99 5.34 1.62
CA GLN A 102 -18.25 4.13 2.00
C GLN A 102 -18.66 3.66 3.40
N ALA A 103 -18.80 4.58 4.35
CA ALA A 103 -19.33 4.31 5.69
C ALA A 103 -20.73 3.69 5.64
N LYS A 104 -21.64 4.24 4.82
CA LYS A 104 -23.00 3.68 4.61
C LYS A 104 -22.96 2.27 4.00
N LYS A 105 -22.05 2.00 3.05
CA LYS A 105 -21.88 0.66 2.45
C LYS A 105 -21.38 -0.37 3.46
N LEU A 106 -20.39 -0.02 4.28
CA LEU A 106 -19.87 -0.89 5.34
C LEU A 106 -20.91 -1.18 6.41
N LYS A 107 -21.63 -0.15 6.87
CA LYS A 107 -22.75 -0.30 7.82
C LYS A 107 -23.84 -1.21 7.25
N GLY A 108 -24.20 -1.04 5.97
CA GLY A 108 -25.17 -1.90 5.28
C GLY A 108 -24.76 -3.37 5.28
N ARG A 109 -23.51 -3.68 4.90
CA ARG A 109 -22.99 -5.07 4.92
C ARG A 109 -23.01 -5.68 6.32
N ARG A 110 -22.68 -4.89 7.35
CA ARG A 110 -22.66 -5.38 8.74
C ARG A 110 -24.06 -5.71 9.25
N ILE A 111 -25.03 -4.83 8.98
CA ILE A 111 -26.43 -5.06 9.35
C ILE A 111 -27.01 -6.25 8.59
N ALA A 112 -26.69 -6.40 7.30
CA ALA A 112 -27.12 -7.55 6.50
C ALA A 112 -26.58 -8.88 7.06
N LYS A 113 -25.29 -8.92 7.43
CA LYS A 113 -24.70 -10.09 8.10
C LYS A 113 -25.32 -10.40 9.46
N LYS A 114 -25.61 -9.37 10.27
CA LYS A 114 -26.21 -9.54 11.60
C LYS A 114 -27.68 -10.01 11.53
N ASN A 115 -28.44 -9.49 10.58
CA ASN A 115 -29.87 -9.71 10.49
C ASN A 115 -30.26 -10.76 9.44
N GLY A 116 -29.29 -11.46 8.84
CA GLY A 116 -29.51 -12.52 7.84
C GLY A 116 -30.22 -12.09 6.55
N HIS A 117 -30.52 -10.79 6.41
CA HIS A 117 -31.36 -10.28 5.34
C HIS A 117 -30.65 -9.10 4.68
N ASP A 118 -30.17 -9.30 3.46
CA ASP A 118 -29.84 -8.19 2.58
C ASP A 118 -31.12 -7.37 2.42
N LYS A 119 -31.15 -6.17 3.02
CA LYS A 119 -32.23 -5.22 2.77
C LYS A 119 -32.10 -4.79 1.31
N LYS A 120 -32.75 -5.55 0.41
CA LYS A 120 -32.98 -5.12 -0.97
C LYS A 120 -33.53 -3.71 -0.89
N LYS A 121 -32.94 -2.77 -1.64
CA LYS A 121 -33.48 -1.43 -1.74
C LYS A 121 -34.92 -1.55 -2.25
N LYS A 122 -35.91 -1.33 -1.39
CA LYS A 122 -37.29 -1.12 -1.83
C LYS A 122 -37.24 0.12 -2.73
N GLY A 123 -37.40 -0.06 -4.04
CA GLY A 123 -37.42 1.03 -5.01
C GLY A 123 -36.48 0.95 -6.21
N LEU A 124 -35.97 -0.24 -6.60
CA LEU A 124 -35.58 -0.45 -8.01
C LEU A 124 -36.60 -1.39 -8.64
N ALA A 125 -37.75 -0.81 -8.99
CA ALA A 125 -38.65 -1.34 -9.99
C ALA A 125 -38.69 -0.28 -11.10
N TRP A 126 -37.80 -0.44 -12.08
CA TRP A 126 -37.93 0.04 -13.45
C TRP A 126 -37.01 -0.81 -14.32
#